data_AF-A0A2V6PTA1-F1
#
_entry.id   AF-A0A2V6PTA1-F1
#
_cell.length_a   1.000
_cell.length_b   1.000
_cell.length_c   1.000
_cell.angle_alpha   90.00
_cell.angle_beta   90.00
_cell.angle_gamma   90.00
#
_symmetry.space_group_name_H-M   'P 1'
#
loop_
_entity.id
_entity.type
_entity.pdbx_description
1 polymer ?
#
loop_
_entity_poly.entity_id
_entity_poly.type
_entity_poly.pdbx_seq_one_letter_code
_entity_poly.pdbx_strand_id
1 'polypeptide(L)'
;RVVGQEDAIRAVSNAVRRGRAGLSDPNRPIGSFLFLGPTGVGKTELARALAEFLFDDERAMIRIDMSEYMEKHTVARLIGAPPGYVGYEEGGQLTEAVRRRPYSV
;
A
#
# COMPACT_ATOMS: atom_id res chain seq x y z
N ARG A 1 -6.15 4.74 -17.55
CA ARG A 1 -7.02 4.84 -16.35
C ARG A 1 -6.88 6.19 -15.67
N VAL A 2 -5.67 6.65 -15.34
CA VAL A 2 -5.44 8.00 -14.76
C VAL A 2 -5.04 8.99 -15.86
N VAL A 3 -5.65 10.18 -15.88
CA VAL A 3 -5.42 11.24 -16.90
C VAL A 3 -5.07 12.55 -16.20
N GLY A 4 -4.12 13.33 -16.74
CA GLY A 4 -3.77 14.65 -16.20
C GLY A 4 -2.95 14.63 -14.91
N GLN A 5 -2.21 13.54 -14.66
CA GLN A 5 -1.35 13.33 -13.48
C GLN A 5 0.06 12.90 -13.90
N GLU A 6 0.59 13.52 -14.95
CA GLU A 6 1.79 13.10 -15.67
C GLU A 6 3.03 13.01 -14.76
N ASP A 7 3.20 13.97 -13.85
CA ASP A 7 4.34 13.99 -12.92
C ASP A 7 4.25 12.86 -11.88
N ALA A 8 3.06 12.61 -11.33
CA ALA A 8 2.84 11.50 -10.41
C ALA A 8 3.06 10.15 -11.10
N ILE A 9 2.52 9.99 -12.32
CA ILE A 9 2.70 8.79 -13.14
C ILE A 9 4.18 8.57 -13.46
N ARG A 10 4.92 9.63 -13.82
CA ARG A 10 6.36 9.56 -14.10
C ARG A 10 7.16 9.17 -12.87
N ALA A 11 6.87 9.76 -11.72
CA ALA A 11 7.54 9.43 -10.45
C ALA A 11 7.34 7.96 -10.05
N VAL A 12 6.10 7.47 -10.13
CA VAL A 12 5.75 6.07 -9.85
C VAL A 12 6.44 5.13 -10.83
N SER A 13 6.35 5.41 -12.12
CA SER A 13 6.97 4.60 -13.18
C SER A 13 8.47 4.47 -13.01
N ASN A 14 9.15 5.56 -12.64
CA ASN A 14 10.60 5.56 -12.40
C ASN A 14 10.99 4.69 -11.19
N ALA A 15 10.22 4.72 -10.10
CA ALA A 15 10.49 3.86 -8.95
C ALA A 15 10.31 2.38 -9.30
N VAL A 16 9.22 2.02 -9.99
CA VAL A 16 8.96 0.65 -10.45
C VAL A 16 10.10 0.15 -11.35
N ARG A 17 10.56 0.97 -12.31
CA ARG A 17 11.69 0.62 -13.19
C ARG A 17 12.96 0.36 -12.40
N ARG A 18 13.31 1.21 -11.43
CA ARG A 18 14.49 1.00 -10.57
C ARG A 18 14.38 -0.28 -9.73
N GLY A 19 13.21 -0.52 -9.15
CA GLY A 19 12.95 -1.72 -8.36
C GLY A 19 13.08 -3.00 -9.19
N ARG A 20 12.49 -3.04 -10.38
CA ARG A 20 12.58 -4.20 -11.29
C ARG A 20 13.98 -4.40 -11.88
N ALA A 21 14.76 -3.32 -12.03
CA ALA A 21 16.15 -3.40 -12.50
C ALA A 21 17.15 -3.81 -11.39
N GLY A 22 16.68 -4.01 -10.15
CA GLY A 22 17.56 -4.33 -9.01
C GLY A 22 18.49 -3.18 -8.60
N LEU A 23 18.18 -1.96 -9.01
CA LEU A 23 18.98 -0.75 -8.69
C LEU A 23 18.55 -0.11 -7.36
N SER A 24 17.46 -0.59 -6.77
CA SER A 24 16.95 -0.15 -5.46
C SER A 24 17.59 -0.99 -4.35
N ASP A 25 17.71 -0.40 -3.15
CA ASP A 25 18.11 -1.12 -1.94
C ASP A 25 17.14 -2.28 -1.66
N PRO A 26 17.62 -3.54 -1.55
CA PRO A 26 16.76 -4.71 -1.30
C PRO A 26 16.07 -4.67 0.07
N ASN A 27 16.54 -3.86 1.02
CA ASN A 27 15.91 -3.69 2.33
C ASN A 27 14.84 -2.59 2.35
N ARG A 28 14.49 -2.03 1.19
CA ARG A 28 13.48 -0.96 1.06
C ARG A 28 12.33 -1.36 0.14
N PRO A 29 11.13 -0.79 0.33
CA PRO A 29 10.03 -0.98 -0.61
C PRO A 29 10.37 -0.53 -2.02
N ILE A 30 9.72 -1.13 -3.03
CA ILE A 30 9.86 -0.78 -4.45
C ILE A 30 9.61 0.72 -4.69
N GLY A 31 8.63 1.29 -3.97
CA GLY A 31 8.35 2.71 -3.94
C GLY A 31 7.54 3.08 -2.71
N SER A 32 7.76 4.29 -2.21
CA SER A 32 6.99 4.89 -1.12
C SER A 32 6.59 6.30 -1.57
N PHE A 33 5.29 6.59 -1.55
CA PHE A 33 4.72 7.81 -2.10
C PHE A 33 3.71 8.42 -1.15
N LEU A 34 3.61 9.75 -1.18
CA LEU A 34 2.55 10.51 -0.54
C LEU A 34 1.85 11.34 -1.60
N PHE A 35 0.58 11.02 -1.87
CA PHE A 35 -0.24 11.77 -2.81
C PHE A 35 -1.15 12.74 -2.07
N LEU A 36 -1.04 14.04 -2.37
CA LEU A 36 -1.82 15.10 -1.73
C LEU A 36 -2.74 15.80 -2.76
N GLY A 37 -3.80 16.46 -2.27
CA GLY A 37 -4.70 17.29 -3.08
C GLY A 37 -6.18 17.06 -2.76
N PRO A 38 -7.12 17.67 -3.52
CA PRO A 38 -8.56 17.53 -3.31
C PRO A 38 -9.10 16.11 -3.48
N THR A 39 -10.30 15.82 -2.98
CA THR A 39 -11.00 14.56 -3.25
C THR A 39 -11.35 14.43 -4.74
N GLY A 40 -11.49 13.19 -5.22
CA GLY A 40 -11.91 12.92 -6.60
C GLY A 40 -10.84 13.05 -7.70
N VAL A 41 -9.64 13.60 -7.41
CA VAL A 41 -8.59 13.84 -8.42
C VAL A 41 -7.79 12.59 -8.86
N GLY A 42 -8.15 11.40 -8.37
CA GLY A 42 -7.55 10.14 -8.84
C GLY A 42 -6.40 9.55 -8.00
N LYS A 43 -6.18 10.02 -6.77
CA LYS A 43 -5.13 9.47 -5.86
C LYS A 43 -5.27 7.96 -5.62
N THR A 44 -6.45 7.53 -5.18
CA THR A 44 -6.74 6.10 -4.95
C THR A 44 -6.78 5.32 -6.27
N GLU A 45 -7.20 5.97 -7.35
CA GLU A 45 -7.27 5.33 -8.66
C GLU A 45 -5.88 5.04 -9.24
N LEU A 46 -4.89 5.89 -8.96
CA LEU A 46 -3.50 5.64 -9.32
C LEU A 46 -2.96 4.41 -8.59
N ALA A 47 -3.29 4.22 -7.31
CA ALA A 47 -2.90 3.03 -6.55
C ALA A 47 -3.55 1.75 -7.12
N ARG A 48 -4.85 1.79 -7.44
CA ARG A 48 -5.56 0.66 -8.08
C ARG A 48 -4.99 0.30 -9.45
N ALA A 49 -4.77 1.30 -10.29
CA ALA A 49 -4.17 1.09 -11.61
C ALA A 49 -2.73 0.55 -11.50
N LEU A 50 -1.98 0.93 -10.46
CA LEU A 50 -0.66 0.37 -10.20
C LEU A 50 -0.73 -1.11 -9.79
N ALA A 51 -1.70 -1.48 -8.95
CA ALA A 51 -1.90 -2.87 -8.52
C ALA A 51 -2.23 -3.78 -9.71
N GLU A 52 -3.17 -3.36 -10.55
CA GLU A 52 -3.51 -4.03 -11.80
C GLU A 52 -2.28 -4.12 -12.72
N PHE A 53 -1.55 -3.03 -12.93
CA PHE A 53 -0.38 -3.04 -13.81
C PHE A 53 0.75 -3.96 -13.33
N LEU A 54 1.00 -4.00 -12.01
CA LEU A 54 2.10 -4.78 -11.45
C LEU A 54 1.77 -6.26 -11.30
N PHE A 55 0.51 -6.58 -10.98
CA PHE A 55 0.10 -7.91 -10.52
C PHE A 55 -1.10 -8.49 -11.26
N ASP A 56 -1.55 -7.83 -12.34
CA ASP A 56 -2.71 -8.22 -13.17
C ASP A 56 -4.01 -8.40 -12.36
N ASP A 57 -4.10 -7.73 -11.21
CA ASP A 57 -5.24 -7.81 -10.31
C ASP A 57 -5.40 -6.52 -9.48
N GLU A 58 -6.49 -5.79 -9.68
CA GLU A 58 -6.82 -4.62 -8.85
C GLU A 58 -6.98 -4.97 -7.36
N ARG A 59 -7.35 -6.20 -7.03
CA ARG A 59 -7.48 -6.70 -5.65
C ARG A 59 -6.12 -7.01 -5.01
N ALA A 60 -5.02 -6.85 -5.75
CA ALA A 60 -3.69 -6.83 -5.17
C ALA A 60 -3.41 -5.53 -4.37
N MET A 61 -4.33 -4.56 -4.38
CA MET A 61 -4.26 -3.40 -3.50
C MET A 61 -4.76 -3.74 -2.09
N ILE A 62 -3.89 -3.64 -1.08
CA ILE A 62 -4.27 -3.72 0.34
C ILE A 62 -4.72 -2.33 0.79
N ARG A 63 -6.04 -2.15 0.87
CA ARG A 63 -6.62 -0.86 1.27
C ARG A 63 -6.85 -0.82 2.79
N ILE A 64 -6.28 0.18 3.44
CA ILE A 64 -6.50 0.45 4.86
C ILE A 64 -7.10 1.83 5.01
N ASP A 65 -8.24 1.92 5.69
CA ASP A 65 -8.89 3.19 6.00
C ASP A 65 -8.26 3.81 7.24
N MET A 66 -7.40 4.81 7.04
CA MET A 66 -6.70 5.49 8.14
C MET A 66 -7.65 6.25 9.07
N SER A 67 -8.89 6.54 8.65
CA SER A 67 -9.88 7.18 9.53
C SER A 67 -10.31 6.29 10.69
N GLU A 68 -10.14 4.96 10.58
CA GLU A 68 -10.40 4.01 11.66
C GLU A 68 -9.31 3.98 12.74
N TYR A 69 -8.22 4.73 12.56
CA TYR A 69 -7.01 4.64 13.39
C TYR A 69 -6.71 5.90 14.22
N MET A 70 -7.74 6.68 14.57
CA MET A 70 -7.58 7.94 15.29
C MET A 70 -7.19 7.77 16.77
N GLU A 71 -7.53 6.64 17.39
CA GLU A 71 -7.30 6.41 18.81
C GLU A 71 -6.05 5.56 19.05
N LYS A 72 -5.27 5.86 20.10
CA LYS A 72 -3.97 5.21 20.36
C LYS A 72 -4.01 3.68 20.35
N HIS A 73 -5.08 3.08 20.88
CA HIS A 73 -5.19 1.62 20.99
C HIS A 73 -5.61 0.94 19.68
N THR A 74 -6.14 1.69 18.71
CA THR A 74 -6.58 1.12 17.43
C THR A 74 -5.42 0.66 16.55
N VAL A 75 -4.20 1.16 16.79
CA VAL A 75 -2.96 0.73 16.11
C VAL A 75 -2.73 -0.77 16.25
N ALA A 76 -3.10 -1.38 17.38
CA ALA A 76 -2.97 -2.82 17.58
C ALA A 76 -3.75 -3.65 16.54
N ARG A 77 -4.85 -3.12 15.99
CA ARG A 77 -5.59 -3.80 14.91
C ARG A 77 -4.79 -3.86 13.60
N LEU A 78 -3.93 -2.89 13.36
CA LEU A 78 -3.12 -2.82 12.13
C LEU A 78 -1.98 -3.85 12.16
N ILE A 79 -1.27 -3.92 13.28
CA ILE A 79 -0.03 -4.70 13.42
C ILE A 79 -0.22 -6.07 14.09
N GLY A 80 -1.27 -6.20 14.91
CA GLY A 80 -1.56 -7.37 15.75
C GLY A 80 -1.58 -7.01 17.23
N ALA A 81 -2.42 -7.70 18.00
CA ALA A 81 -2.44 -7.56 19.46
C ALA A 81 -1.18 -8.21 20.07
N PRO A 82 -0.73 -7.79 21.27
CA PRO A 82 0.35 -8.46 21.98
C PRO A 82 -0.10 -9.81 22.58
N PRO A 83 0.84 -10.74 22.91
CA PRO A 83 0.51 -12.02 23.54
C PRO A 83 -0.35 -11.85 24.79
N GLY A 84 -1.39 -12.67 24.93
CA GLY A 84 -2.33 -12.62 26.07
C GLY A 84 -3.49 -11.63 25.91
N TYR A 85 -3.58 -10.91 24.79
CA TYR A 85 -4.73 -10.07 24.44
C TYR A 85 -5.60 -10.74 23.38
N VAL A 86 -6.89 -10.38 23.35
CA VAL A 86 -7.83 -10.82 22.30
C VAL A 86 -7.30 -10.36 20.93
N GLY A 87 -7.26 -11.28 19.97
CA GLY A 87 -6.74 -11.02 18.61
C GLY A 87 -5.24 -11.27 18.43
N TYR A 88 -4.52 -11.82 19.43
CA TYR A 88 -3.10 -12.19 19.28
C TYR A 88 -2.88 -13.21 18.14
N GLU A 89 -3.68 -14.28 18.12
CA GLU A 89 -3.61 -15.34 17.10
C GLU A 89 -4.15 -14.89 15.73
N GLU A 90 -4.94 -13.82 15.68
CA GLU A 90 -5.53 -13.30 14.44
C GLU A 90 -4.54 -12.47 13.61
N GLY A 91 -3.46 -11.99 14.23
CA GLY A 91 -2.50 -11.08 13.62
C GLY A 91 -3.07 -9.69 13.36
N GLY A 92 -2.34 -8.88 12.60
CA GLY A 92 -2.77 -7.53 12.22
C GLY A 92 -3.38 -7.48 10.83
N GLN A 93 -4.29 -6.53 10.60
CA GLN A 93 -4.89 -6.32 9.29
C GLN A 93 -3.85 -6.11 8.19
N LEU A 94 -2.77 -5.37 8.46
CA LEU A 94 -1.70 -5.17 7.49
C LEU A 94 -0.77 -6.39 7.42
N THR A 95 -0.33 -6.87 8.57
CA THR A 95 0.69 -7.92 8.64
C THR A 95 0.20 -9.22 8.02
N GLU A 96 -1.05 -9.62 8.28
CA GLU A 96 -1.64 -10.82 7.69
C GLU A 96 -2.01 -10.65 6.22
N ALA A 97 -2.47 -9.46 5.80
CA ALA A 97 -2.76 -9.21 4.39
C ALA A 97 -1.50 -9.33 3.52
N VAL A 98 -0.39 -8.72 3.94
CA VAL A 98 0.89 -8.81 3.22
C VAL A 98 1.46 -10.22 3.31
N ARG A 99 1.36 -10.90 4.45
CA ARG A 99 1.84 -12.29 4.60
C ARG A 99 1.13 -13.24 3.63
N ARG A 100 -0.19 -13.10 3.46
CA ARG A 100 -0.99 -13.93 2.55
C ARG A 100 -0.77 -13.57 1.08
N ARG A 101 -0.47 -12.30 0.79
CA ARG A 101 -0.24 -11.81 -0.58
C ARG A 101 0.94 -10.82 -0.62
N PRO A 102 2.21 -11.31 -0.63
CA PRO A 102 3.39 -10.44 -0.53
C PRO A 102 3.58 -9.48 -1.72
N TYR A 103 3.04 -9.86 -2.88
CA TYR A 103 3.05 -9.06 -4.10
C TYR A 103 1.75 -8.26 -4.18
N SER A 104 1.75 -7.13 -3.49
CA SER A 104 0.61 -6.24 -3.32
C SER A 104 1.03 -4.77 -3.37
N VAL A 105 0.06 -3.88 -3.60
CA VAL A 105 0.20 -2.42 -3.47
C VAL A 105 -0.45 -1.93 -2.19
#